data_AF-K2RNC9-F1
#
_entry.id   AF-K2RNC9-F1
#
_cell.length_a   1.000
_cell.length_b   1.000
_cell.length_c   1.000
_cell.angle_alpha   90.00
_cell.angle_beta   90.00
_cell.angle_gamma   90.00
#
_symmetry.space_group_name_H-M   'P 1'
#
loop_
_entity.id
_entity.type
_entity.pdbx_description
1 polymer ?
#
loop_
_entity_poly.entity_id
_entity_poly.type
_entity_poly.pdbx_seq_one_letter_code
_entity_poly.pdbx_strand_id
1 'polypeptide(L)'
;MPTFTLRPTRESDIHALHAIHVHYVANTVSTFAIEPTPVEKLLASFHGLRSLGLPYIVAVDAAADENAAAPAILGSIYVAPFRGAKGAYRHTVEFSLFCHPEHKGEGVGTALLTRLLAVLRDPEEWGEEWIGAGWRGEEGRIRQVIGCMALDEGGKNGGWGLKEWYGRFGFEQVGHLKGVGKKFGRWIDTVYLQLSL
;
A
#
# COMPACT_ATOMS: atom_id res chain seq x y z
N MET A 1 -10.17 -18.69 11.57
CA MET A 1 -10.51 -18.09 10.25
C MET A 1 -10.14 -16.62 10.32
N PRO A 2 -9.67 -15.98 9.23
CA PRO A 2 -9.40 -14.55 9.27
C PRO A 2 -10.69 -13.80 9.64
N THR A 3 -10.58 -12.90 10.60
CA THR A 3 -11.69 -12.07 11.12
C THR A 3 -12.02 -10.90 10.19
N PHE A 4 -11.58 -10.96 8.93
CA PHE A 4 -11.71 -9.88 7.97
C PHE A 4 -11.86 -10.38 6.54
N THR A 5 -12.44 -9.55 5.70
CA THR A 5 -12.58 -9.76 4.26
C THR A 5 -11.75 -8.73 3.49
N LEU A 6 -11.34 -9.08 2.27
CA LEU A 6 -10.64 -8.17 1.35
C LEU A 6 -11.55 -7.79 0.20
N ARG A 7 -11.60 -6.50 -0.13
CA ARG A 7 -12.37 -5.99 -1.26
C ARG A 7 -11.73 -4.75 -1.87
N PRO A 8 -12.10 -4.36 -3.11
CA PRO A 8 -11.76 -3.05 -3.63
C PRO A 8 -12.25 -1.93 -2.73
N THR A 9 -11.47 -0.86 -2.66
CA THR A 9 -11.79 0.34 -1.92
C THR A 9 -12.99 1.06 -2.53
N ARG A 10 -13.85 1.59 -1.66
CA ARG A 10 -14.98 2.45 -1.99
C ARG A 10 -14.72 3.86 -1.47
N GLU A 11 -15.41 4.84 -2.04
CA GLU A 11 -15.31 6.23 -1.59
C GLU A 11 -15.69 6.41 -0.10
N SER A 12 -16.67 5.64 0.37
CA SER A 12 -17.06 5.59 1.78
C SER A 12 -15.95 5.16 2.75
N ASP A 13 -14.88 4.52 2.25
CA ASP A 13 -13.76 4.07 3.08
C ASP A 13 -12.75 5.20 3.35
N ILE A 14 -12.78 6.29 2.57
CA ILE A 14 -11.70 7.29 2.53
C ILE A 14 -11.51 8.00 3.88
N HIS A 15 -12.60 8.26 4.62
CA HIS A 15 -12.49 8.84 5.96
C HIS A 15 -11.77 7.91 6.95
N ALA A 16 -12.07 6.60 6.94
CA ALA A 16 -11.39 5.64 7.80
C ALA A 16 -9.91 5.47 7.42
N LEU A 17 -9.62 5.45 6.12
CA LEU A 17 -8.26 5.41 5.58
C LEU A 17 -7.46 6.68 5.93
N HIS A 18 -8.11 7.84 5.91
CA HIS A 18 -7.52 9.10 6.34
C HIS A 18 -7.14 9.07 7.81
N ALA A 19 -7.99 8.54 8.70
CA ALA A 19 -7.69 8.39 10.12
C ALA A 19 -6.44 7.50 10.35
N ILE A 20 -6.33 6.39 9.62
CA ILE A 20 -5.13 5.54 9.64
C ILE A 20 -3.90 6.35 9.18
N HIS A 21 -4.00 7.06 8.06
CA HIS A 21 -2.89 7.87 7.54
C HIS A 21 -2.43 8.95 8.52
N VAL A 22 -3.37 9.69 9.13
CA VAL A 22 -3.09 10.71 10.16
C VAL A 22 -2.28 10.11 11.31
N HIS A 23 -2.65 8.92 11.78
CA HIS A 23 -1.89 8.23 12.83
C HIS A 23 -0.45 7.96 12.39
N TYR A 24 -0.22 7.41 11.19
CA TYR A 24 1.14 7.11 10.72
C TYR A 24 1.97 8.38 10.50
N VAL A 25 1.36 9.47 10.04
CA VAL A 25 2.02 10.77 9.92
C VAL A 25 2.49 11.28 11.28
N ALA A 26 1.62 11.27 12.28
CA ALA A 26 1.91 11.84 13.60
C ALA A 26 2.88 10.97 14.43
N ASN A 27 2.85 9.64 14.27
CA ASN A 27 3.47 8.73 15.23
C ASN A 27 4.60 7.86 14.67
N THR A 28 4.84 7.86 13.35
CA THR A 28 5.79 6.91 12.74
C THR A 28 6.62 7.54 11.62
N VAL A 29 7.69 6.85 11.23
CA VAL A 29 8.48 7.20 10.04
C VAL A 29 8.08 6.42 8.79
N SER A 30 7.06 5.55 8.87
CA SER A 30 6.57 4.75 7.74
C SER A 30 6.08 5.59 6.56
N THR A 31 5.80 6.88 6.79
CA THR A 31 5.59 7.90 5.78
C THR A 31 6.42 9.13 6.10
N PHE A 32 6.97 9.76 5.07
CA PHE A 32 7.74 11.01 5.19
C PHE A 32 6.87 12.27 5.13
N ALA A 33 5.54 12.12 5.03
CA ALA A 33 4.64 13.23 5.30
C ALA A 33 4.84 13.71 6.76
N ILE A 34 5.03 15.02 6.91
CA ILE A 34 5.21 15.71 8.20
C ILE A 34 3.92 16.37 8.70
N GLU A 35 2.99 16.62 7.78
CA GLU A 35 1.64 17.11 8.06
C GLU A 35 0.63 16.13 7.42
N PRO A 36 -0.52 15.89 8.06
CA PRO A 36 -1.52 15.01 7.48
C PRO A 36 -2.02 15.54 6.15
N THR A 37 -2.09 14.67 5.14
CA THR A 37 -2.72 14.98 3.87
C THR A 37 -4.20 15.33 4.12
N PRO A 38 -4.73 16.45 3.62
CA PRO A 38 -6.17 16.73 3.68
C PRO A 38 -6.99 15.60 3.06
N VAL A 39 -8.17 15.31 3.63
CA VAL A 39 -8.99 14.17 3.20
C VAL A 39 -9.42 14.31 1.73
N GLU A 40 -9.63 15.54 1.26
CA GLU A 40 -9.98 15.85 -0.13
C GLU A 40 -8.86 15.49 -1.10
N LYS A 41 -7.59 15.65 -0.68
CA LYS A 41 -6.44 15.23 -1.49
C LYS A 41 -6.30 13.72 -1.51
N LEU A 42 -6.58 13.03 -0.40
CA LEU A 42 -6.60 11.57 -0.37
C LEU A 42 -7.72 11.02 -1.27
N LEU A 43 -8.90 11.64 -1.24
CA LEU A 43 -10.03 11.32 -2.12
C LEU A 43 -9.68 11.54 -3.59
N ALA A 44 -9.08 12.69 -3.93
CA ALA A 44 -8.61 12.97 -5.30
C ALA A 44 -7.56 11.96 -5.76
N SER A 45 -6.63 11.55 -4.89
CA SER A 45 -5.66 10.50 -5.18
C SER A 45 -6.34 9.17 -5.45
N PHE A 46 -7.33 8.77 -4.63
CA PHE A 46 -8.12 7.56 -4.86
C PHE A 46 -8.81 7.58 -6.23
N HIS A 47 -9.48 8.68 -6.59
CA HIS A 47 -10.10 8.81 -7.91
C HIS A 47 -9.09 8.74 -9.05
N GLY A 48 -7.90 9.34 -8.89
CA GLY A 48 -6.83 9.29 -9.88
C GLY A 48 -6.30 7.87 -10.10
N LEU A 49 -6.11 7.09 -9.03
CA LEU A 49 -5.70 5.68 -9.16
C LEU A 49 -6.80 4.83 -9.78
N ARG A 50 -8.06 5.08 -9.42
CA ARG A 50 -9.22 4.40 -9.99
C ARG A 50 -9.39 4.71 -11.48
N SER A 51 -9.18 5.95 -11.91
CA SER A 51 -9.27 6.31 -13.33
C SER A 51 -8.15 5.71 -14.17
N LEU A 52 -6.99 5.45 -13.55
CA LEU A 52 -5.92 4.66 -14.14
C LEU A 52 -6.22 3.16 -14.15
N GLY A 53 -7.27 2.68 -13.47
CA GLY A 53 -7.59 1.25 -13.34
C GLY A 53 -6.61 0.48 -12.46
N LEU A 54 -5.92 1.16 -11.54
CA LEU A 54 -4.93 0.52 -10.66
C LEU A 54 -5.57 0.00 -9.36
N PRO A 55 -5.11 -1.15 -8.82
CA PRO A 55 -5.66 -1.72 -7.60
C PRO A 55 -5.55 -0.82 -6.37
N TYR A 56 -6.65 -0.72 -5.64
CA TYR A 56 -6.73 -0.21 -4.27
C TYR A 56 -7.64 -1.15 -3.48
N ILE A 57 -7.07 -1.80 -2.46
CA ILE A 57 -7.69 -2.88 -1.71
C ILE A 57 -7.73 -2.51 -0.23
N VAL A 58 -8.85 -2.79 0.43
CA VAL A 58 -9.00 -2.66 1.88
C VAL A 58 -9.26 -4.01 2.53
N ALA A 59 -8.81 -4.14 3.77
CA ALA A 59 -9.23 -5.19 4.69
C ALA A 59 -10.33 -4.61 5.60
N VAL A 60 -11.45 -5.31 5.70
CA VAL A 60 -12.62 -4.88 6.49
C VAL A 60 -12.95 -5.96 7.49
N ASP A 61 -13.19 -5.59 8.74
CA ASP A 61 -13.65 -6.52 9.77
C ASP A 61 -14.92 -7.24 9.31
N ALA A 62 -14.89 -8.57 9.36
CA ALA A 62 -16.00 -9.41 8.93
C ALA A 62 -17.18 -9.40 9.92
N ALA A 63 -16.95 -8.96 11.16
CA ALA A 63 -17.97 -8.82 12.20
C ALA A 63 -18.58 -7.41 12.24
N ALA A 64 -18.09 -6.47 11.43
CA ALA A 64 -18.63 -5.11 11.40
C ALA A 64 -20.05 -5.09 10.83
N ASP A 65 -20.91 -4.27 11.44
CA ASP A 65 -22.26 -4.01 10.93
C ASP A 65 -22.16 -3.34 9.55
N GLU A 66 -22.72 -3.99 8.53
CA GLU A 66 -22.77 -3.45 7.17
C GLU A 66 -23.57 -2.14 7.08
N ASN A 67 -24.42 -1.86 8.08
CA ASN A 67 -25.21 -0.63 8.19
C ASN A 67 -24.51 0.45 9.04
N ALA A 68 -23.32 0.20 9.56
CA ALA A 68 -22.57 1.20 10.30
C ALA A 68 -22.26 2.41 9.41
N ALA A 69 -22.31 3.60 10.00
CA ALA A 69 -22.03 4.85 9.30
C ALA A 69 -20.61 4.93 8.70
N ALA A 70 -19.68 4.13 9.21
CA ALA A 70 -18.34 3.99 8.66
C ALA A 70 -17.88 2.51 8.71
N PRO A 71 -17.21 2.01 7.66
CA PRO A 71 -16.70 0.65 7.63
C PRO A 71 -15.51 0.48 8.59
N ALA A 72 -15.43 -0.67 9.26
CA ALA A 72 -14.30 -1.02 10.12
C ALA A 72 -13.09 -1.44 9.29
N ILE A 73 -12.33 -0.47 8.79
CA ILE A 73 -11.15 -0.70 7.95
C ILE A 73 -9.96 -1.09 8.83
N LEU A 74 -9.45 -2.30 8.62
CA LEU A 74 -8.29 -2.86 9.33
C LEU A 74 -6.96 -2.56 8.63
N GLY A 75 -7.01 -2.09 7.38
CA GLY A 75 -5.83 -1.72 6.62
C GLY A 75 -6.12 -1.58 5.13
N SER A 76 -5.12 -1.11 4.40
CA SER A 76 -5.20 -0.97 2.96
C SER A 76 -3.87 -1.18 2.26
N ILE A 77 -3.96 -1.48 0.98
CA ILE A 77 -2.85 -1.48 0.04
C ILE A 77 -3.32 -0.91 -1.29
N TYR A 78 -2.47 -0.12 -1.95
CA TYR A 78 -2.70 0.34 -3.31
C TYR A 78 -1.38 0.46 -4.06
N VAL A 79 -1.47 0.52 -5.38
CA VAL A 79 -0.33 0.82 -6.27
C VAL A 79 -0.55 2.13 -7.02
N ALA A 80 0.56 2.82 -7.28
CA ALA A 80 0.60 4.02 -8.11
C ALA A 80 1.72 3.90 -9.16
N PRO A 81 1.65 4.63 -10.29
CA PRO A 81 2.71 4.61 -11.30
C PRO A 81 4.06 5.05 -10.72
N PHE A 82 5.09 4.21 -10.89
CA PHE A 82 6.43 4.56 -10.44
C PHE A 82 6.98 5.71 -11.29
N ARG A 83 7.39 6.81 -10.63
CA ARG A 83 7.88 8.04 -11.28
C ARG A 83 6.86 8.72 -12.22
N GLY A 84 5.56 8.53 -11.97
CA GLY A 84 4.47 9.34 -12.55
C GLY A 84 4.30 9.16 -14.06
N ALA A 85 4.13 10.26 -14.80
CA ALA A 85 3.74 10.28 -16.22
C ALA A 85 4.85 9.88 -17.22
N LYS A 86 5.96 9.30 -16.74
CA LYS A 86 7.08 8.89 -17.60
C LYS A 86 6.75 7.55 -18.25
N GLY A 87 6.28 7.57 -19.50
CA GLY A 87 5.76 6.38 -20.20
C GLY A 87 6.70 5.16 -20.24
N ALA A 88 8.02 5.34 -20.21
CA ALA A 88 8.98 4.24 -20.12
C ALA A 88 8.85 3.39 -18.82
N TYR A 89 8.26 3.96 -17.77
CA TYR A 89 7.97 3.27 -16.51
C TYR A 89 6.54 2.71 -16.44
N ARG A 90 5.76 2.69 -17.54
CA ARG A 90 4.34 2.29 -17.48
C ARG A 90 4.11 0.92 -16.83
N HIS A 91 5.06 -0.01 -16.97
CA HIS A 91 5.00 -1.36 -16.40
C HIS A 91 5.53 -1.47 -14.97
N THR A 92 5.87 -0.35 -14.34
CA THR A 92 6.42 -0.31 -12.98
C THR A 92 5.49 0.48 -12.07
N VAL A 93 5.13 -0.13 -10.95
CA VAL A 93 4.32 0.51 -9.92
C VAL A 93 5.05 0.53 -8.59
N GLU A 94 4.68 1.46 -7.73
CA GLU A 94 5.08 1.49 -6.32
C GLU A 94 3.85 1.25 -5.46
N PHE A 95 3.94 0.40 -4.44
CA PHE A 95 2.83 0.16 -3.53
C PHE A 95 3.00 0.93 -2.21
N SER A 96 1.87 1.23 -1.58
CA SER A 96 1.79 1.71 -0.20
C SER A 96 0.87 0.78 0.58
N LEU A 97 1.31 0.36 1.77
CA LEU A 97 0.57 -0.56 2.64
C LEU A 97 0.54 -0.03 4.06
N PHE A 98 -0.66 0.08 4.63
CA PHE A 98 -0.86 0.51 6.01
C PHE A 98 -1.89 -0.40 6.69
N CYS A 99 -1.54 -0.91 7.88
CA CYS A 99 -2.50 -1.61 8.75
C CYS A 99 -3.02 -0.63 9.82
N HIS A 100 -4.26 -0.79 10.25
CA HIS A 100 -4.79 -0.07 11.40
C HIS A 100 -3.86 -0.28 12.61
N PRO A 101 -3.55 0.76 13.40
CA PRO A 101 -2.55 0.69 14.48
C PRO A 101 -2.81 -0.43 15.49
N GLU A 102 -4.08 -0.71 15.78
CA GLU A 102 -4.53 -1.70 16.75
C GLU A 102 -4.60 -3.13 16.19
N HIS A 103 -4.51 -3.30 14.86
CA HIS A 103 -4.62 -4.60 14.18
C HIS A 103 -3.29 -5.05 13.55
N LYS A 104 -2.17 -4.52 14.08
CA LYS A 104 -0.83 -4.91 13.64
C LYS A 104 -0.50 -6.32 14.15
N GLY A 105 0.08 -7.15 13.28
CA GLY A 105 0.49 -8.51 13.64
C GLY A 105 -0.60 -9.58 13.50
N GLU A 106 -1.81 -9.20 13.11
CA GLU A 106 -2.96 -10.11 12.92
C GLU A 106 -3.04 -10.70 11.51
N GLY A 107 -1.98 -10.56 10.71
CA GLY A 107 -1.92 -11.07 9.33
C GLY A 107 -2.58 -10.19 8.27
N VAL A 108 -3.17 -9.04 8.63
CA VAL A 108 -3.80 -8.08 7.70
C VAL A 108 -2.86 -7.67 6.56
N GLY A 109 -1.64 -7.22 6.88
CA GLY A 109 -0.66 -6.81 5.88
C GLY A 109 -0.27 -7.94 4.93
N THR A 110 -0.13 -9.17 5.44
CA THR A 110 0.15 -10.36 4.63
C THR A 110 -1.00 -10.64 3.67
N ALA A 111 -2.24 -10.60 4.14
CA ALA A 111 -3.41 -10.85 3.30
C ALA A 111 -3.56 -9.79 2.19
N LEU A 112 -3.37 -8.51 2.54
CA LEU A 112 -3.41 -7.39 1.59
C LEU A 112 -2.34 -7.52 0.50
N LEU A 113 -1.07 -7.70 0.88
CA LEU A 113 0.02 -7.83 -0.10
C LEU A 113 -0.15 -9.09 -0.96
N THR A 114 -0.57 -10.22 -0.37
CA THR A 114 -0.87 -11.45 -1.13
C THR A 114 -1.94 -11.20 -2.19
N ARG A 115 -3.05 -10.53 -1.80
CA ARG A 115 -4.13 -10.23 -2.74
C ARG A 115 -3.69 -9.27 -3.83
N LEU A 116 -2.96 -8.21 -3.49
CA LEU A 116 -2.42 -7.28 -4.48
C LEU A 116 -1.57 -8.03 -5.51
N LEU A 117 -0.62 -8.85 -5.07
CA LEU A 117 0.27 -9.57 -5.99
C LEU A 117 -0.50 -10.56 -6.88
N ALA A 118 -1.53 -11.23 -6.36
CA ALA A 118 -2.40 -12.08 -7.19
C ALA A 118 -3.15 -11.27 -8.26
N VAL A 119 -3.70 -10.11 -7.91
CA VAL A 119 -4.36 -9.19 -8.86
C VAL A 119 -3.39 -8.70 -9.94
N LEU A 120 -2.13 -8.43 -9.57
CA LEU A 120 -1.15 -7.91 -10.51
C LEU A 120 -0.53 -8.98 -11.43
N ARG A 121 -0.39 -10.22 -10.96
CA ARG A 121 0.17 -11.34 -11.75
C ARG A 121 -0.82 -11.85 -12.79
N ASP A 122 -2.06 -12.04 -12.35
CA ASP A 122 -3.09 -12.71 -13.14
C ASP A 122 -4.33 -11.80 -13.26
N PRO A 123 -4.19 -10.58 -13.81
CA PRO A 123 -5.26 -9.58 -13.82
C PRO A 123 -6.52 -10.09 -14.53
N GLU A 124 -6.37 -11.04 -15.46
CA GLU A 124 -7.47 -11.71 -16.16
C GLU A 124 -8.42 -12.49 -15.24
N GLU A 125 -7.98 -12.95 -14.07
CA GLU A 125 -8.81 -13.67 -13.09
C GLU A 125 -9.71 -12.75 -12.24
N TRP A 126 -9.51 -11.44 -12.34
CA TRP A 126 -10.17 -10.44 -11.50
C TRP A 126 -11.12 -9.54 -12.30
N GLY A 127 -12.18 -9.06 -11.67
CA GLY A 127 -13.09 -8.07 -12.25
C GLY A 127 -12.45 -6.68 -12.42
N GLU A 128 -13.10 -5.80 -13.19
CA GLU A 128 -12.62 -4.43 -13.45
C GLU A 128 -12.55 -3.56 -12.20
N GLU A 129 -13.31 -3.91 -11.16
CA GLU A 129 -13.25 -3.25 -9.86
C GLU A 129 -11.93 -3.49 -9.12
N TRP A 130 -11.18 -4.54 -9.47
CA TRP A 130 -9.87 -4.83 -8.90
C TRP A 130 -8.74 -4.24 -9.75
N ILE A 131 -8.86 -4.36 -11.06
CA ILE A 131 -7.86 -3.87 -12.03
C ILE A 131 -8.48 -3.63 -13.40
N GLY A 132 -8.25 -2.45 -13.96
CA GLY A 132 -8.85 -2.00 -15.21
C GLY A 132 -8.29 -2.71 -16.45
N ALA A 133 -9.06 -2.70 -17.54
CA ALA A 133 -8.73 -3.41 -18.77
C ALA A 133 -7.37 -3.03 -19.40
N GLY A 134 -6.90 -1.80 -19.18
CA GLY A 134 -5.61 -1.32 -19.70
C GLY A 134 -4.38 -2.04 -19.14
N TRP A 135 -4.53 -2.81 -18.06
CA TRP A 135 -3.45 -3.57 -17.42
C TRP A 135 -3.48 -5.06 -17.73
N ARG A 136 -4.31 -5.48 -18.69
CA ARG A 136 -4.50 -6.89 -19.07
C ARG A 136 -3.72 -7.22 -20.33
N GLY A 137 -3.50 -8.51 -20.57
CA GLY A 137 -2.74 -8.99 -21.72
C GLY A 137 -1.23 -8.79 -21.57
N GLU A 138 -0.47 -9.25 -22.58
CA GLU A 138 0.99 -9.29 -22.52
C GLU A 138 1.64 -7.90 -22.50
N GLU A 139 1.08 -6.98 -23.28
CA GLU A 139 1.56 -5.61 -23.37
C GLU A 139 1.04 -4.72 -22.25
N GLY A 140 -0.12 -4.99 -21.63
CA GLY A 140 -0.69 -4.12 -20.61
C GLY A 140 -0.10 -4.33 -19.22
N ARG A 141 0.27 -5.57 -18.90
CA ARG A 141 0.57 -6.00 -17.52
C ARG A 141 1.69 -5.24 -16.84
N ILE A 142 1.55 -5.13 -15.53
CA ILE A 142 2.61 -4.67 -14.64
C ILE A 142 3.70 -5.74 -14.60
N ARG A 143 4.96 -5.32 -14.72
CA ARG A 143 6.14 -6.19 -14.71
C ARG A 143 6.96 -6.04 -13.45
N GLN A 144 6.94 -4.85 -12.85
CA GLN A 144 7.80 -4.50 -11.72
C GLN A 144 6.98 -3.82 -10.62
N VAL A 145 7.19 -4.29 -9.39
CA VAL A 145 6.58 -3.72 -8.19
C VAL A 145 7.69 -3.23 -7.27
N ILE A 146 7.62 -1.95 -6.90
CA ILE A 146 8.57 -1.28 -6.03
C ILE A 146 7.93 -1.10 -4.64
N GLY A 147 8.69 -1.43 -3.61
CA GLY A 147 8.42 -1.03 -2.23
C GLY A 147 9.46 -0.02 -1.78
N CYS A 148 9.03 1.07 -1.16
CA CYS A 148 9.91 2.00 -0.47
C CYS A 148 9.58 1.95 1.03
N MET A 149 10.59 1.70 1.87
CA MET A 149 10.41 1.71 3.32
C MET A 149 11.41 2.64 3.98
N ALA A 150 10.96 3.32 5.02
CA ALA A 150 11.84 4.01 5.96
C ALA A 150 12.46 3.01 6.93
N LEU A 151 13.76 3.12 7.17
CA LEU A 151 14.43 2.33 8.19
C LEU A 151 14.20 2.96 9.57
N ASP A 152 13.35 2.33 10.38
CA ASP A 152 13.13 2.73 11.77
C ASP A 152 13.95 1.86 12.71
N GLU A 153 15.07 2.38 13.21
CA GLU A 153 15.97 1.63 14.10
C GLU A 153 15.29 1.12 15.38
N GLY A 154 14.19 1.74 15.83
CA GLY A 154 13.39 1.28 16.95
C GLY A 154 12.43 0.12 16.63
N GLY A 155 12.32 -0.26 15.36
CA GLY A 155 11.49 -1.36 14.89
C GLY A 155 12.11 -2.74 15.08
N LYS A 156 11.36 -3.78 14.70
CA LYS A 156 11.84 -5.19 14.75
C LYS A 156 13.17 -5.34 14.00
N ASN A 157 14.10 -6.10 14.58
CA ASN A 157 15.45 -6.34 14.04
C ASN A 157 16.19 -5.06 13.67
N GLY A 158 16.11 -4.01 14.51
CA GLY A 158 16.76 -2.73 14.24
C GLY A 158 16.22 -2.04 12.99
N GLY A 159 14.92 -2.22 12.70
CA GLY A 159 14.25 -1.68 11.52
C GLY A 159 14.22 -2.60 10.29
N TRP A 160 15.00 -3.68 10.28
CA TRP A 160 15.11 -4.58 9.13
C TRP A 160 13.99 -5.63 9.05
N GLY A 161 13.19 -5.81 10.10
CA GLY A 161 12.14 -6.83 10.12
C GLY A 161 11.10 -6.67 9.00
N LEU A 162 10.83 -5.44 8.55
CA LEU A 162 9.91 -5.19 7.43
C LEU A 162 10.54 -5.63 6.09
N LYS A 163 11.84 -5.40 5.89
CA LYS A 163 12.59 -5.86 4.71
C LYS A 163 12.62 -7.39 4.63
N GLU A 164 12.83 -8.06 5.77
CA GLU A 164 12.75 -9.53 5.84
C GLU A 164 11.34 -10.05 5.53
N TRP A 165 10.30 -9.36 6.03
CA TRP A 165 8.92 -9.71 5.73
C TRP A 165 8.60 -9.58 4.24
N TYR A 166 9.01 -8.49 3.58
CA TYR A 166 8.88 -8.34 2.14
C TYR A 166 9.63 -9.43 1.36
N GLY A 167 10.80 -9.85 1.84
CA GLY A 167 11.55 -10.96 1.24
C GLY A 167 10.78 -12.27 1.15
N ARG A 168 9.82 -12.52 2.07
CA ARG A 168 8.95 -13.72 2.02
C ARG A 168 7.99 -13.72 0.84
N PHE A 169 7.77 -12.58 0.21
CA PHE A 169 6.97 -12.42 -1.02
C PHE A 169 7.83 -12.37 -2.29
N GLY A 170 9.15 -12.54 -2.16
CA GLY A 170 10.11 -12.50 -3.27
C GLY A 170 10.67 -11.12 -3.59
N PHE A 171 10.45 -10.11 -2.74
CA PHE A 171 11.08 -8.79 -2.93
C PHE A 171 12.57 -8.85 -2.59
N GLU A 172 13.37 -8.21 -3.44
CA GLU A 172 14.81 -8.04 -3.26
C GLU A 172 15.17 -6.58 -2.98
N GLN A 173 16.20 -6.34 -2.16
CA GLN A 173 16.70 -4.99 -1.94
C GLN A 173 17.51 -4.53 -3.14
N VAL A 174 17.10 -3.42 -3.74
CA VAL A 174 17.75 -2.83 -4.92
C VAL A 174 18.36 -1.45 -4.65
N GLY A 175 18.11 -0.87 -3.47
CA GLY A 175 18.72 0.40 -3.08
C GLY A 175 18.64 0.68 -1.58
N HIS A 176 19.62 1.43 -1.08
CA HIS A 176 19.66 1.95 0.30
C HIS A 176 20.20 3.37 0.27
N LEU A 177 19.33 4.35 0.54
CA LEU A 177 19.67 5.75 0.55
C LEU A 177 19.81 6.19 2.00
N LYS A 178 21.02 6.61 2.37
CA LYS A 178 21.34 6.99 3.74
C LYS A 178 20.96 8.44 4.02
N GLY A 179 20.27 8.69 5.13
CA GLY A 179 19.94 10.02 5.62
C GLY A 179 19.16 10.90 4.64
N VAL A 180 18.33 10.30 3.78
CA VAL A 180 17.63 11.04 2.72
C VAL A 180 16.36 11.74 3.21
N GLY A 181 15.76 11.25 4.29
CA GLY A 181 14.59 11.85 4.94
C GLY A 181 14.92 12.44 6.30
N LYS A 182 14.16 13.45 6.74
CA LYS A 182 14.22 13.97 8.10
C LYS A 182 12.82 14.06 8.71
N LYS A 183 12.62 13.41 9.86
CA LYS A 183 11.35 13.43 10.61
C LYS A 183 11.62 13.20 12.09
N PHE A 184 10.85 13.82 12.98
CA PHE A 184 11.05 13.76 14.44
C PHE A 184 12.48 14.10 14.88
N GLY A 185 13.10 15.09 14.23
CA GLY A 185 14.46 15.54 14.55
C GLY A 185 15.59 14.60 14.11
N ARG A 186 15.29 13.42 13.55
CA ARG A 186 16.28 12.44 13.09
C ARG A 186 16.35 12.34 11.57
N TRP A 187 17.54 12.05 11.06
CA TRP A 187 17.75 11.64 9.67
C TRP A 187 17.44 10.16 9.53
N ILE A 188 16.78 9.79 8.43
CA ILE A 188 16.18 8.48 8.22
C ILE A 188 16.59 7.95 6.86
N ASP A 189 17.04 6.71 6.85
CA ASP A 189 17.38 5.97 5.65
C ASP A 189 16.12 5.48 4.94
N THR A 190 16.17 5.37 3.62
CA THR A 190 15.15 4.64 2.85
C THR A 190 15.75 3.44 2.16
N VAL A 191 15.00 2.35 2.13
CA VAL A 191 15.36 1.11 1.45
C VAL A 191 14.35 0.87 0.33
N TYR A 192 14.87 0.67 -0.89
CA TYR A 192 14.09 0.29 -2.06
C TYR A 192 14.13 -1.21 -2.25
N LEU A 193 12.96 -1.78 -2.44
CA LEU A 193 12.71 -3.18 -2.67
C LEU A 193 12.01 -3.35 -4.03
N GLN A 194 12.33 -4.41 -4.75
CA GLN A 194 11.76 -4.70 -6.07
C GLN A 194 11.32 -6.15 -6.16
N LEU A 195 10.18 -6.38 -6.80
CA LEU A 195 9.69 -7.69 -7.21
C LEU A 195 9.36 -7.65 -8.71
N SER A 196 9.87 -8.64 -9.45
CA SER A 196 9.42 -8.93 -10.81
C SER A 196 8.21 -9.85 -10.77
N LEU A 197 7.18 -9.54 -11.57
CA LEU A 197 5.96 -10.34 -11.71
C LEU A 197 6.04 -11.28 -12.91
#